data_AF-A0A8J8CU87-F1
#
_entry.id   AF-A0A8J8CU87-F1
#
_cell.length_a   1.000
_cell.length_b   1.000
_cell.length_c   1.000
_cell.angle_alpha   90.00
_cell.angle_beta   90.00
_cell.angle_gamma   90.00
#
_symmetry.space_group_name_H-M   'P 1'
#
loop_
_entity.id
_entity.type
_entity.pdbx_description
1 polymer ?
#
loop_
_entity_poly.entity_id
_entity_poly.type
_entity_poly.pdbx_seq_one_letter_code
_entity_poly.pdbx_strand_id
1 'polypeptide(L)'
;MERYDQLYALYDEFDTGTLRDYQEFVDVFPAVDSRVALDHWQTANDELDRRTAEVRERFPAGETFAEVAATASRDQAFTALDLLQKYDRAPNVLVLDVDETLRSAGSTDNEIPRDTLHALTEFHEQGVPIVICTGQTLENVKGFITQGLGSEIVHSGDLSVVYEAGTGVFTPGHGADTKQLLYEDLGPDIRAVFDDVRSRVLSEAPDQLRTGTHLQGNEFNVTLKPNFETGSKQARAVIDDALAYELDLLGDAVADVVDGHPSPADDVESFDDWTADADDLAPAAAWSRRFYADADPEIRSVLEAVGGFPDVDRDEIPDDVVGVFERVDVAYYEADAAEIGSLELNKVVGVEAALDVLGVADPFALVMGDSKSDLRVMQWAAENDAGIAAAPEHSSGDVLEHVLDTDELVFDQGASAALLRTIYAMTLLARLED
;
A
#
# COMPACT_ATOMS: atom_id res chain seq x y z
N MET A 1 29.85 -17.97 -23.83
CA MET A 1 30.24 -16.57 -23.53
C MET A 1 29.41 -16.23 -22.33
N GLU A 2 30.03 -15.89 -21.21
CA GLU A 2 29.27 -15.66 -19.97
C GLU A 2 28.31 -14.47 -20.19
N ARG A 3 27.12 -14.48 -19.58
CA ARG A 3 26.09 -13.44 -19.78
C ARG A 3 26.66 -12.02 -19.57
N TYR A 4 27.61 -11.87 -18.64
CA TYR A 4 28.38 -10.65 -18.41
C TYR A 4 29.13 -10.15 -19.64
N ASP A 5 29.88 -11.01 -20.33
CA ASP A 5 30.65 -10.64 -21.53
C ASP A 5 29.73 -10.13 -22.64
N GLN A 6 28.53 -10.71 -22.75
CA GLN A 6 27.52 -10.30 -23.72
C GLN A 6 26.93 -8.93 -23.38
N LEU A 7 26.61 -8.65 -22.11
CA LEU A 7 26.17 -7.32 -21.68
C LEU A 7 27.27 -6.27 -21.85
N TYR A 8 28.54 -6.59 -21.55
CA TYR A 8 29.65 -5.69 -21.84
C TYR A 8 29.72 -5.36 -23.33
N ALA A 9 29.69 -6.38 -24.19
CA ALA A 9 29.70 -6.17 -25.64
C ALA A 9 28.49 -5.34 -26.10
N LEU A 10 27.30 -5.54 -25.53
CA LEU A 10 26.11 -4.78 -25.87
C LEU A 10 26.28 -3.29 -25.59
N TYR A 11 26.65 -2.94 -24.35
CA TYR A 11 26.74 -1.54 -23.93
C TYR A 11 28.03 -0.83 -24.41
N ASP A 12 29.07 -1.57 -24.79
CA ASP A 12 30.31 -1.00 -25.33
C ASP A 12 30.27 -0.86 -26.87
N GLU A 13 29.60 -1.77 -27.59
CA GLU A 13 29.56 -1.75 -29.06
C GLU A 13 28.39 -0.93 -29.63
N PHE A 14 27.27 -0.79 -28.88
CA PHE A 14 26.06 -0.13 -29.35
C PHE A 14 25.76 1.17 -28.57
N ASP A 15 25.22 2.16 -29.27
CA ASP A 15 24.69 3.38 -28.67
C ASP A 15 23.29 3.11 -28.10
N THR A 16 23.27 2.39 -26.97
CA THR A 16 22.04 2.00 -26.28
C THR A 16 21.33 3.21 -25.67
N GLY A 17 22.05 4.28 -25.30
CA GLY A 17 21.45 5.51 -24.78
C GLY A 17 20.46 6.10 -25.78
N THR A 18 20.90 6.34 -27.02
CA THR A 18 20.01 6.82 -28.09
C THR A 18 18.90 5.81 -28.42
N LEU A 19 19.20 4.50 -28.34
CA LEU A 19 18.21 3.45 -28.59
C LEU A 19 17.06 3.52 -27.57
N ARG A 20 17.37 3.67 -26.28
CA ARG A 20 16.36 3.88 -25.23
C ARG A 20 15.60 5.19 -25.40
N ASP A 21 16.27 6.29 -25.78
CA ASP A 21 15.60 7.57 -26.00
C ASP A 21 14.53 7.46 -27.10
N TYR A 22 14.78 6.64 -28.15
CA TYR A 22 13.77 6.33 -29.16
C TYR A 22 12.65 5.44 -28.61
N GLN A 23 12.98 4.42 -27.83
CA GLN A 23 12.01 3.52 -27.18
C GLN A 23 11.04 4.33 -26.30
N GLU A 24 11.58 5.09 -25.34
CA GLU A 24 10.81 5.96 -24.43
C GLU A 24 9.93 6.95 -25.21
N PHE A 25 10.47 7.55 -26.27
CA PHE A 25 9.68 8.44 -27.11
C PHE A 25 8.53 7.70 -27.78
N VAL A 26 8.75 6.52 -28.36
CA VAL A 26 7.71 5.75 -29.06
C VAL A 26 6.61 5.29 -28.11
N ASP A 27 6.98 4.83 -26.92
CA ASP A 27 6.08 4.24 -25.92
C ASP A 27 5.20 5.27 -25.22
N VAL A 28 5.76 6.43 -24.88
CA VAL A 28 5.07 7.47 -24.11
C VAL A 28 4.32 8.45 -25.05
N PHE A 29 4.57 8.38 -26.36
CA PHE A 29 3.94 9.29 -27.31
C PHE A 29 2.42 9.10 -27.35
N PRO A 30 1.63 10.14 -27.02
CA PRO A 30 0.19 10.02 -27.10
C PRO A 30 -0.28 9.89 -28.55
N ALA A 31 -1.39 9.18 -28.76
CA ALA A 31 -2.09 9.20 -30.04
C ALA A 31 -2.54 10.64 -30.35
N VAL A 32 -1.92 11.26 -31.35
CA VAL A 32 -2.18 12.66 -31.74
C VAL A 32 -2.60 12.76 -33.20
N ASP A 33 -3.63 13.55 -33.47
CA ASP A 33 -4.13 13.80 -34.85
C ASP A 33 -3.24 14.77 -35.66
N SER A 34 -2.09 15.16 -35.10
CA SER A 34 -1.14 16.06 -35.76
C SER A 34 -0.27 15.28 -36.73
N ARG A 35 -0.38 15.58 -38.03
CA ARG A 35 0.44 14.95 -39.08
C ARG A 35 1.95 15.10 -38.82
N VAL A 36 2.38 16.26 -38.36
CA VAL A 36 3.80 16.51 -38.07
C VAL A 36 4.27 15.64 -36.91
N ALA A 37 3.43 15.50 -35.88
CA ALA A 37 3.72 14.66 -34.73
C ALA A 37 3.78 13.17 -35.11
N LEU A 38 2.87 12.72 -35.98
CA LEU A 38 2.87 11.37 -36.55
C LEU A 38 4.11 11.10 -37.41
N ASP A 39 4.54 12.05 -38.25
CA ASP A 39 5.76 11.91 -39.06
C ASP A 39 7.01 11.79 -38.17
N HIS A 40 7.09 12.55 -37.07
CA HIS A 40 8.18 12.44 -36.09
C HIS A 40 8.16 11.09 -35.37
N TRP A 41 6.98 10.62 -34.95
CA TRP A 41 6.81 9.30 -34.34
C TRP A 41 7.21 8.17 -35.28
N GLN A 42 6.77 8.21 -36.55
CA GLN A 42 7.17 7.21 -37.55
C GLN A 42 8.67 7.20 -37.78
N THR A 43 9.31 8.38 -37.85
CA THR A 43 10.76 8.47 -38.00
C THR A 43 11.50 7.87 -36.80
N ALA A 44 11.01 8.13 -35.58
CA ALA A 44 11.56 7.55 -34.37
C ALA A 44 11.39 6.02 -34.34
N ASN A 45 10.21 5.53 -34.70
CA ASN A 45 9.92 4.10 -34.76
C ASN A 45 10.78 3.37 -35.81
N ASP A 46 10.95 3.95 -37.01
CA ASP A 46 11.81 3.37 -38.05
C ASP A 46 13.29 3.29 -37.60
N GLU A 47 13.76 4.29 -36.87
CA GLU A 47 15.13 4.32 -36.35
C GLU A 47 15.33 3.37 -35.17
N LEU A 48 14.32 3.25 -34.29
CA LEU A 48 14.27 2.23 -33.24
C LEU A 48 14.36 0.83 -33.85
N ASP A 49 13.48 0.51 -34.81
CA ASP A 49 13.45 -0.77 -35.51
C ASP A 49 14.82 -1.12 -36.13
N ARG A 50 15.45 -0.14 -36.79
CA ARG A 50 16.76 -0.30 -37.42
C ARG A 50 17.84 -0.64 -36.40
N ARG A 51 17.89 0.07 -35.27
CA ARG A 51 18.91 -0.13 -34.23
C ARG A 51 18.70 -1.44 -33.48
N THR A 52 17.46 -1.76 -33.12
CA THR A 52 17.09 -3.01 -32.46
C THR A 52 17.40 -4.21 -33.37
N ALA A 53 17.20 -4.10 -34.69
CA ALA A 53 17.62 -5.12 -35.66
C ALA A 53 19.14 -5.36 -35.68
N GLU A 54 19.95 -4.31 -35.55
CA GLU A 54 21.41 -4.43 -35.52
C GLU A 54 21.89 -5.23 -34.29
N VAL A 55 21.26 -4.99 -33.13
CA VAL A 55 21.50 -5.77 -31.91
C VAL A 55 21.05 -7.23 -32.11
N ARG A 56 19.83 -7.44 -32.65
CA ARG A 56 19.28 -8.79 -32.88
C ARG A 56 20.21 -9.65 -33.75
N GLU A 57 20.82 -9.09 -34.78
CA GLU A 57 21.72 -9.81 -35.68
C GLU A 57 23.07 -10.16 -35.04
N ARG A 58 23.49 -9.41 -34.01
CA ARG A 58 24.82 -9.55 -33.37
C ARG A 58 24.87 -10.62 -32.30
N PHE A 59 23.77 -10.86 -31.59
CA PHE A 59 23.73 -11.75 -30.42
C PHE A 59 22.91 -13.02 -30.68
N PRO A 60 23.30 -14.19 -30.13
CA PRO A 60 22.54 -15.43 -30.28
C PRO A 60 21.10 -15.33 -29.73
N ALA A 61 20.93 -14.68 -28.57
CA ALA A 61 19.63 -14.35 -27.99
C ALA A 61 19.24 -12.90 -28.34
N GLY A 62 19.31 -12.58 -29.64
CA GLY A 62 19.24 -11.23 -30.17
C GLY A 62 18.01 -10.44 -29.75
N GLU A 63 16.82 -11.09 -29.71
CA GLU A 63 15.58 -10.45 -29.27
C GLU A 63 15.69 -9.93 -27.83
N THR A 64 16.11 -10.80 -26.90
CA THR A 64 16.26 -10.44 -25.48
C THR A 64 17.28 -9.31 -25.29
N PHE A 65 18.43 -9.38 -25.96
CA PHE A 65 19.45 -8.33 -25.82
C PHE A 65 19.02 -6.99 -26.44
N ALA A 66 18.25 -7.03 -27.53
CA ALA A 66 17.74 -5.82 -28.15
C ALA A 66 16.68 -5.16 -27.27
N GLU A 67 15.84 -5.96 -26.61
CA GLU A 67 14.86 -5.48 -25.62
C GLU A 67 15.56 -4.92 -24.37
N VAL A 68 16.55 -5.62 -23.80
CA VAL A 68 17.36 -5.12 -22.69
C VAL A 68 18.06 -3.79 -23.06
N ALA A 69 18.60 -3.67 -24.28
CA ALA A 69 19.21 -2.42 -24.74
C ALA A 69 18.20 -1.26 -24.89
N ALA A 70 16.94 -1.57 -25.21
CA ALA A 70 15.87 -0.60 -25.41
C ALA A 70 15.26 -0.12 -24.09
N THR A 71 15.26 -0.97 -23.07
CA THR A 71 14.57 -0.68 -21.82
C THR A 71 15.54 -0.31 -20.69
N ALA A 72 16.72 -0.93 -20.61
CA ALA A 72 17.61 -0.77 -19.45
C ALA A 72 18.91 -0.02 -19.76
N SER A 73 19.34 0.81 -18.81
CA SER A 73 20.70 1.35 -18.76
C SER A 73 21.71 0.26 -18.48
N ARG A 74 22.99 0.58 -18.76
CA ARG A 74 24.10 -0.30 -18.44
C ARG A 74 24.07 -0.71 -16.97
N ASP A 75 23.98 0.28 -16.07
CA ASP A 75 23.98 0.04 -14.63
C ASP A 75 22.76 -0.81 -14.22
N GLN A 76 21.58 -0.51 -14.76
CA GLN A 76 20.36 -1.30 -14.51
C GLN A 76 20.49 -2.75 -14.98
N ALA A 77 21.02 -2.99 -16.19
CA ALA A 77 21.18 -4.34 -16.72
C ALA A 77 22.24 -5.17 -15.96
N PHE A 78 23.31 -4.52 -15.47
CA PHE A 78 24.28 -5.20 -14.61
C PHE A 78 23.70 -5.49 -13.23
N THR A 79 23.00 -4.54 -12.59
CA THR A 79 22.28 -4.80 -11.34
C THR A 79 21.28 -5.94 -11.50
N ALA A 80 20.52 -5.96 -12.59
CA ALA A 80 19.58 -7.02 -12.92
C ALA A 80 20.26 -8.40 -13.03
N LEU A 81 21.44 -8.45 -13.68
CA LEU A 81 22.21 -9.69 -13.79
C LEU A 81 22.78 -10.14 -12.44
N ASP A 82 23.24 -9.20 -11.60
CA ASP A 82 23.76 -9.47 -10.26
C ASP A 82 22.66 -10.06 -9.36
N LEU A 83 21.46 -9.47 -9.38
CA LEU A 83 20.28 -9.98 -8.68
C LEU A 83 19.91 -11.37 -9.19
N LEU A 84 19.87 -11.57 -10.51
CA LEU A 84 19.55 -12.88 -11.09
C LEU A 84 20.57 -13.94 -10.66
N GLN A 85 21.85 -13.60 -10.55
CA GLN A 85 22.87 -14.53 -10.04
C GLN A 85 22.74 -14.79 -8.54
N LYS A 86 22.33 -13.78 -7.76
CA LYS A 86 22.12 -13.92 -6.32
C LYS A 86 20.95 -14.86 -6.00
N TYR A 87 19.84 -14.72 -6.73
CA TYR A 87 18.59 -15.41 -6.42
C TYR A 87 18.26 -16.60 -7.31
N ASP A 88 18.91 -16.74 -8.47
CA ASP A 88 18.66 -17.81 -9.46
C ASP A 88 17.20 -17.88 -9.96
N ARG A 89 16.45 -16.78 -9.80
CA ARG A 89 15.07 -16.62 -10.26
C ARG A 89 14.74 -15.14 -10.42
N ALA A 90 13.85 -14.82 -11.37
CA ALA A 90 13.33 -13.46 -11.55
C ALA A 90 11.96 -13.30 -10.88
N PRO A 91 11.54 -12.06 -10.55
CA PRO A 91 10.22 -11.80 -10.01
C PRO A 91 9.11 -12.30 -10.91
N ASN A 92 8.17 -13.05 -10.33
CA ASN A 92 6.99 -13.59 -11.00
C ASN A 92 5.69 -12.92 -10.56
N VAL A 93 5.76 -11.92 -9.69
CA VAL A 93 4.66 -11.06 -9.26
C VAL A 93 5.21 -9.70 -8.80
N LEU A 94 4.43 -8.63 -8.98
CA LEU A 94 4.74 -7.31 -8.43
C LEU A 94 3.83 -7.02 -7.24
N VAL A 95 4.38 -6.53 -6.13
CA VAL A 95 3.64 -6.08 -4.96
C VAL A 95 4.02 -4.63 -4.67
N LEU A 96 3.11 -3.71 -4.97
CA LEU A 96 3.44 -2.30 -5.12
C LEU A 96 2.56 -1.42 -4.25
N ASP A 97 3.16 -0.61 -3.39
CA ASP A 97 2.47 0.53 -2.80
C ASP A 97 2.30 1.67 -3.82
N VAL A 98 1.27 2.51 -3.65
CA VAL A 98 0.95 3.59 -4.58
C VAL A 98 1.50 4.93 -4.10
N ASP A 99 1.14 5.33 -2.88
CA ASP A 99 1.35 6.68 -2.38
C ASP A 99 2.79 6.85 -1.88
N GLU A 100 3.46 7.93 -2.25
CA GLU A 100 4.90 8.14 -2.02
C GLU A 100 5.83 7.05 -2.59
N THR A 101 5.30 6.00 -3.21
CA THR A 101 6.05 4.91 -3.84
C THR A 101 5.99 4.98 -5.38
N LEU A 102 4.83 4.68 -5.97
CA LEU A 102 4.65 4.77 -7.43
C LEU A 102 4.39 6.21 -7.89
N ARG A 103 3.73 7.02 -7.05
CA ARG A 103 3.54 8.47 -7.24
C ARG A 103 4.10 9.25 -6.06
N SER A 104 4.40 10.53 -6.27
CA SER A 104 4.71 11.46 -5.20
C SER A 104 3.64 12.54 -5.11
N ALA A 105 3.19 12.87 -3.90
CA ALA A 105 2.24 13.96 -3.66
C ALA A 105 2.90 15.35 -3.81
N GLY A 106 4.23 15.44 -3.83
CA GLY A 106 4.98 16.71 -3.76
C GLY A 106 5.33 17.37 -5.09
N SER A 107 5.41 16.61 -6.20
CA SER A 107 5.96 17.10 -7.47
C SER A 107 5.05 16.93 -8.69
N THR A 108 3.92 16.23 -8.54
CA THR A 108 3.02 15.81 -9.63
C THR A 108 1.57 16.09 -9.23
N ASP A 109 0.64 16.15 -10.19
CA ASP A 109 -0.81 16.31 -9.99
C ASP A 109 -1.47 15.13 -9.21
N ASN A 110 -0.73 14.50 -8.31
CA ASN A 110 -1.06 13.28 -7.58
C ASN A 110 -1.32 12.08 -8.52
N GLU A 111 -0.64 12.03 -9.67
CA GLU A 111 -0.76 10.97 -10.69
C GLU A 111 0.50 10.08 -10.70
N ILE A 112 0.35 8.79 -11.05
CA ILE A 112 1.51 7.94 -11.34
C ILE A 112 2.16 8.42 -12.65
N PRO A 113 3.49 8.57 -12.71
CA PRO A 113 4.20 8.95 -13.93
C PRO A 113 3.91 8.01 -15.11
N ARG A 114 3.84 8.55 -16.33
CA ARG A 114 3.55 7.76 -17.54
C ARG A 114 4.53 6.61 -17.75
N ASP A 115 5.82 6.84 -17.52
CA ASP A 115 6.86 5.83 -17.69
C ASP A 115 6.66 4.66 -16.72
N THR A 116 6.17 4.94 -15.50
CA THR A 116 5.83 3.91 -14.52
C THR A 116 4.61 3.10 -14.99
N LEU A 117 3.56 3.76 -15.47
CA LEU A 117 2.38 3.08 -16.05
C LEU A 117 2.76 2.22 -17.26
N HIS A 118 3.67 2.71 -18.10
CA HIS A 118 4.18 1.95 -19.23
C HIS A 118 4.93 0.70 -18.77
N ALA A 119 5.87 0.83 -17.82
CA ALA A 119 6.59 -0.32 -17.28
C ALA A 119 5.65 -1.38 -16.65
N LEU A 120 4.59 -0.94 -15.94
CA LEU A 120 3.58 -1.87 -15.41
C LEU A 120 2.79 -2.59 -16.51
N THR A 121 2.50 -1.89 -17.62
CA THR A 121 1.91 -2.51 -18.81
C THR A 121 2.83 -3.57 -19.40
N GLU A 122 4.13 -3.30 -19.52
CA GLU A 122 5.10 -4.28 -20.02
C GLU A 122 5.11 -5.55 -19.16
N PHE A 123 5.11 -5.43 -17.83
CA PHE A 123 5.01 -6.60 -16.94
C PHE A 123 3.70 -7.37 -17.13
N HIS A 124 2.58 -6.67 -17.25
CA HIS A 124 1.27 -7.29 -17.48
C HIS A 124 1.23 -8.06 -18.80
N GLU A 125 1.75 -7.48 -19.89
CA GLU A 125 1.82 -8.14 -21.20
C GLU A 125 2.73 -9.38 -21.19
N GLN A 126 3.73 -9.42 -20.31
CA GLN A 126 4.56 -10.60 -20.06
C GLN A 126 3.91 -11.64 -19.14
N GLY A 127 2.68 -11.39 -18.68
CA GLY A 127 1.92 -12.29 -17.80
C GLY A 127 2.39 -12.27 -16.35
N VAL A 128 3.06 -11.20 -15.90
CA VAL A 128 3.44 -11.01 -14.49
C VAL A 128 2.28 -10.34 -13.76
N PRO A 129 1.66 -11.00 -12.76
CA PRO A 129 0.56 -10.41 -12.01
C PRO A 129 1.00 -9.19 -11.19
N ILE A 130 0.06 -8.28 -10.96
CA ILE A 130 0.30 -7.03 -10.22
C ILE A 130 -0.63 -6.97 -9.02
N VAL A 131 -0.06 -6.85 -7.83
CA VAL A 131 -0.77 -6.63 -6.56
C VAL A 131 -0.51 -5.19 -6.11
N ILE A 132 -1.54 -4.36 -6.15
CA ILE A 132 -1.50 -3.00 -5.60
C ILE A 132 -1.88 -3.04 -4.13
N CYS A 133 -1.01 -2.58 -3.24
CA CYS A 133 -1.25 -2.50 -1.81
C CYS A 133 -1.42 -1.05 -1.39
N THR A 134 -2.43 -0.74 -0.57
CA THR A 134 -2.68 0.64 -0.17
C THR A 134 -3.55 0.71 1.08
N GLY A 135 -3.39 1.80 1.84
CA GLY A 135 -4.29 2.15 2.94
C GLY A 135 -5.62 2.76 2.49
N GLN A 136 -5.79 3.07 1.21
CA GLN A 136 -7.01 3.70 0.69
C GLN A 136 -8.16 2.71 0.53
N THR A 137 -9.39 3.24 0.49
CA THR A 137 -10.61 2.48 0.19
C THR A 137 -10.61 1.94 -1.23
N LEU A 138 -11.33 0.83 -1.44
CA LEU A 138 -11.42 0.18 -2.73
C LEU A 138 -11.93 1.13 -3.84
N GLU A 139 -12.94 1.95 -3.55
CA GLU A 139 -13.54 2.89 -4.51
C GLU A 139 -12.53 3.92 -5.01
N ASN A 140 -11.71 4.47 -4.10
CA ASN A 140 -10.70 5.46 -4.43
C ASN A 140 -9.63 4.86 -5.34
N VAL A 141 -9.13 3.68 -4.96
CA VAL A 141 -8.06 2.99 -5.68
C VAL A 141 -8.54 2.52 -7.04
N LYS A 142 -9.76 1.97 -7.14
CA LYS A 142 -10.34 1.55 -8.43
C LYS A 142 -10.44 2.69 -9.42
N GLY A 143 -10.87 3.87 -8.97
CA GLY A 143 -10.94 5.06 -9.82
C GLY A 143 -9.57 5.42 -10.37
N PHE A 144 -8.59 5.46 -9.48
CA PHE A 144 -7.21 5.80 -9.80
C PHE A 144 -6.52 4.79 -10.74
N ILE A 145 -6.55 3.48 -10.43
CA ILE A 145 -5.91 2.45 -11.26
C ILE A 145 -6.57 2.31 -12.63
N THR A 146 -7.89 2.50 -12.72
CA THR A 146 -8.61 2.46 -14.01
C THR A 146 -8.22 3.64 -14.89
N GLN A 147 -7.97 4.81 -14.30
CA GLN A 147 -7.50 5.99 -15.02
C GLN A 147 -6.04 5.85 -15.45
N GLY A 148 -5.18 5.25 -14.61
CA GLY A 148 -3.76 5.06 -14.90
C GLY A 148 -3.48 3.90 -15.86
N LEU A 149 -3.84 2.67 -15.47
CA LEU A 149 -3.52 1.43 -16.22
C LEU A 149 -4.56 1.07 -17.28
N GLY A 150 -5.71 1.75 -17.28
CA GLY A 150 -6.80 1.45 -18.18
C GLY A 150 -7.65 0.26 -17.74
N SER A 151 -8.88 0.22 -18.27
CA SER A 151 -9.89 -0.77 -17.89
C SER A 151 -9.53 -2.20 -18.31
N GLU A 152 -8.73 -2.37 -19.37
CA GLU A 152 -8.32 -3.68 -19.86
C GLU A 152 -7.41 -4.41 -18.86
N ILE A 153 -6.35 -3.74 -18.39
CA ILE A 153 -5.42 -4.30 -17.40
C ILE A 153 -6.16 -4.59 -16.09
N VAL A 154 -6.97 -3.64 -15.61
CA VAL A 154 -7.72 -3.78 -14.35
C VAL A 154 -8.69 -4.97 -14.38
N HIS A 155 -9.28 -5.29 -15.52
CA HIS A 155 -10.22 -6.42 -15.67
C HIS A 155 -9.60 -7.66 -16.32
N SER A 156 -8.27 -7.74 -16.38
CA SER A 156 -7.55 -8.84 -17.04
C SER A 156 -7.67 -10.18 -16.30
N GLY A 157 -7.85 -10.15 -14.98
CA GLY A 157 -7.66 -11.33 -14.12
C GLY A 157 -6.30 -11.36 -13.43
N ASP A 158 -5.32 -10.58 -13.90
CA ASP A 158 -3.94 -10.65 -13.42
C ASP A 158 -3.55 -9.42 -12.55
N LEU A 159 -4.54 -8.62 -12.17
CA LEU A 159 -4.37 -7.48 -11.27
C LEU A 159 -5.23 -7.68 -10.02
N SER A 160 -4.61 -7.51 -8.85
CA SER A 160 -5.26 -7.54 -7.55
C SER A 160 -5.02 -6.26 -6.76
N VAL A 161 -5.99 -5.87 -5.95
CA VAL A 161 -5.90 -4.70 -5.07
C VAL A 161 -6.13 -5.13 -3.63
N VAL A 162 -5.12 -4.95 -2.79
CA VAL A 162 -5.20 -5.03 -1.33
C VAL A 162 -5.50 -3.63 -0.81
N TYR A 163 -6.73 -3.41 -0.34
CA TYR A 163 -7.22 -2.10 0.10
C TYR A 163 -7.36 -2.03 1.61
N GLU A 164 -7.46 -0.80 2.14
CA GLU A 164 -7.59 -0.54 3.58
C GLU A 164 -6.57 -1.34 4.41
N ALA A 165 -5.31 -1.29 3.97
CA ALA A 165 -4.17 -1.94 4.61
C ALA A 165 -4.34 -3.45 4.84
N GLY A 166 -5.11 -4.16 4.02
CA GLY A 166 -5.31 -5.61 4.14
C GLY A 166 -6.66 -6.02 4.71
N THR A 167 -7.62 -5.10 4.77
CA THR A 167 -9.00 -5.40 5.16
C THR A 167 -9.74 -6.25 4.12
N GLY A 168 -9.37 -6.10 2.86
CA GLY A 168 -9.95 -6.86 1.77
C GLY A 168 -9.08 -6.90 0.54
N VAL A 169 -9.44 -7.82 -0.35
CA VAL A 169 -8.77 -8.05 -1.63
C VAL A 169 -9.79 -7.97 -2.75
N PHE A 170 -9.44 -7.26 -3.80
CA PHE A 170 -10.25 -7.14 -5.01
C PHE A 170 -9.45 -7.56 -6.24
N THR A 171 -9.82 -8.70 -6.83
CA THR A 171 -9.16 -9.28 -8.01
C THR A 171 -10.21 -9.49 -9.12
N PRO A 172 -10.45 -8.50 -9.99
CA PRO A 172 -11.43 -8.60 -11.07
C PRO A 172 -11.26 -9.84 -11.93
N GLY A 173 -12.37 -10.48 -12.31
CA GLY A 173 -12.36 -11.62 -13.24
C GLY A 173 -12.40 -13.00 -12.58
N HIS A 174 -12.33 -13.08 -11.24
CA HIS A 174 -12.25 -14.33 -10.48
C HIS A 174 -13.58 -14.82 -9.89
N GLY A 175 -14.71 -14.46 -10.51
CA GLY A 175 -16.02 -14.97 -10.10
C GLY A 175 -16.36 -14.61 -8.65
N ALA A 176 -16.64 -15.61 -7.80
CA ALA A 176 -16.95 -15.39 -6.39
C ALA A 176 -15.75 -14.86 -5.59
N ASP A 177 -14.53 -15.16 -6.03
CA ASP A 177 -13.29 -14.74 -5.39
C ASP A 177 -12.85 -13.33 -5.85
N THR A 178 -13.66 -12.67 -6.68
CA THR A 178 -13.38 -11.30 -7.16
C THR A 178 -13.21 -10.30 -6.03
N LYS A 179 -13.96 -10.48 -4.94
CA LYS A 179 -13.89 -9.61 -3.77
C LYS A 179 -13.87 -10.50 -2.53
N GLN A 180 -12.74 -10.49 -1.84
CA GLN A 180 -12.57 -11.18 -0.56
C GLN A 180 -12.58 -10.17 0.57
N LEU A 181 -13.45 -10.40 1.54
CA LEU A 181 -13.63 -9.58 2.72
C LEU A 181 -12.86 -10.25 3.86
N LEU A 182 -11.58 -9.94 4.01
CA LEU A 182 -10.69 -10.67 4.93
C LEU A 182 -11.11 -10.53 6.40
N TYR A 183 -11.82 -9.44 6.72
CA TYR A 183 -12.44 -9.26 8.02
C TYR A 183 -13.52 -10.31 8.36
N GLU A 184 -14.07 -11.05 7.39
CA GLU A 184 -15.04 -12.13 7.64
C GLU A 184 -14.41 -13.34 8.33
N ASP A 185 -13.09 -13.50 8.21
CA ASP A 185 -12.32 -14.58 8.82
C ASP A 185 -11.85 -14.24 10.25
N LEU A 186 -12.03 -13.00 10.69
CA LEU A 186 -11.73 -12.59 12.06
C LEU A 186 -12.58 -13.36 13.08
N GLY A 187 -12.03 -13.44 14.29
CA GLY A 187 -12.74 -13.98 15.45
C GLY A 187 -14.13 -13.35 15.63
N PRO A 188 -15.15 -14.13 16.03
CA PRO A 188 -16.51 -13.63 16.19
C PRO A 188 -16.61 -12.52 17.25
N ASP A 189 -15.69 -12.54 18.23
CA ASP A 189 -15.53 -11.51 19.25
C ASP A 189 -15.10 -10.17 18.64
N ILE A 190 -14.04 -10.14 17.83
CA ILE A 190 -13.58 -8.90 17.19
C ILE A 190 -14.62 -8.35 16.23
N ARG A 191 -15.26 -9.20 15.41
CA ARG A 191 -16.34 -8.74 14.54
C ARG A 191 -17.49 -8.11 15.34
N ALA A 192 -17.86 -8.69 16.47
CA ALA A 192 -18.90 -8.13 17.33
C ALA A 192 -18.52 -6.75 17.90
N VAL A 193 -17.26 -6.54 18.30
CA VAL A 193 -16.77 -5.23 18.75
C VAL A 193 -16.91 -4.18 17.64
N PHE A 194 -16.42 -4.48 16.43
CA PHE A 194 -16.47 -3.53 15.31
C PHE A 194 -17.90 -3.25 14.84
N ASP A 195 -18.75 -4.27 14.80
CA ASP A 195 -20.17 -4.12 14.46
C ASP A 195 -20.89 -3.22 15.48
N ASP A 196 -20.61 -3.38 16.78
CA ASP A 196 -21.19 -2.54 17.84
C ASP A 196 -20.73 -1.08 17.72
N VAL A 197 -19.41 -0.85 17.70
CA VAL A 197 -18.80 0.47 17.55
C VAL A 197 -19.38 1.18 16.33
N ARG A 198 -19.37 0.53 15.16
CA ARG A 198 -19.86 1.14 13.91
C ARG A 198 -21.35 1.49 13.95
N SER A 199 -22.18 0.70 14.63
CA SER A 199 -23.61 0.95 14.74
C SER A 199 -23.94 2.18 15.61
N ARG A 200 -23.05 2.48 16.57
CA ARG A 200 -23.21 3.52 17.59
C ARG A 200 -22.44 4.81 17.27
N VAL A 201 -21.32 4.72 16.55
CA VAL A 201 -20.33 5.82 16.39
C VAL A 201 -20.94 7.15 15.98
N LEU A 202 -21.92 7.22 15.08
CA LEU A 202 -22.60 8.48 14.74
C LEU A 202 -23.96 8.68 15.42
N SER A 203 -24.65 7.59 15.77
CA SER A 203 -26.00 7.64 16.34
C SER A 203 -25.96 8.12 17.79
N GLU A 204 -24.93 7.72 18.53
CA GLU A 204 -24.66 8.11 19.92
C GLU A 204 -23.72 9.31 20.03
N ALA A 205 -23.03 9.72 18.96
CA ALA A 205 -22.12 10.87 19.02
C ALA A 205 -22.82 12.16 19.50
N PRO A 206 -22.16 12.96 20.35
CA PRO A 206 -22.66 14.28 20.75
C PRO A 206 -22.80 15.20 19.53
N ASP A 207 -23.69 16.20 19.62
CA ASP A 207 -24.03 17.07 18.48
C ASP A 207 -22.81 17.75 17.82
N GLN A 208 -21.81 18.12 18.61
CA GLN A 208 -20.57 18.71 18.08
C GLN A 208 -19.79 17.73 17.21
N LEU A 209 -19.63 16.47 17.63
CA LEU A 209 -18.96 15.44 16.83
C LEU A 209 -19.82 15.02 15.64
N ARG A 210 -21.12 14.81 15.85
CA ARG A 210 -22.07 14.41 14.79
C ARG A 210 -22.13 15.40 13.63
N THR A 211 -21.94 16.69 13.90
CA THR A 211 -21.93 17.74 12.87
C THR A 211 -20.52 18.11 12.42
N GLY A 212 -19.53 18.00 13.30
CA GLY A 212 -18.14 18.35 13.07
C GLY A 212 -17.30 17.23 12.44
N THR A 213 -17.83 16.01 12.33
CA THR A 213 -17.18 14.86 11.73
C THR A 213 -18.09 14.12 10.75
N HIS A 214 -17.51 13.22 9.97
CA HIS A 214 -18.22 12.21 9.20
C HIS A 214 -17.47 10.88 9.28
N LEU A 215 -18.21 9.79 9.12
CA LEU A 215 -17.62 8.45 9.00
C LEU A 215 -17.06 8.27 7.59
N GLN A 216 -15.78 7.91 7.48
CA GLN A 216 -15.17 7.51 6.22
C GLN A 216 -15.82 6.22 5.71
N GLY A 217 -16.01 6.10 4.39
CA GLY A 217 -16.63 4.93 3.76
C GLY A 217 -15.73 3.69 3.72
N ASN A 218 -15.09 3.34 4.84
CA ASN A 218 -14.27 2.14 4.98
C ASN A 218 -15.15 0.89 5.08
N GLU A 219 -14.65 -0.25 4.62
CA GLU A 219 -15.39 -1.51 4.66
C GLU A 219 -15.43 -2.14 6.05
N PHE A 220 -14.35 -2.04 6.83
CA PHE A 220 -14.27 -2.62 8.17
C PHE A 220 -13.81 -1.64 9.26
N ASN A 221 -12.76 -0.87 9.01
CA ASN A 221 -12.29 0.13 9.97
C ASN A 221 -13.37 1.17 10.26
N VAL A 222 -13.31 1.76 11.45
CA VAL A 222 -14.19 2.86 11.86
C VAL A 222 -13.33 4.10 11.96
N THR A 223 -13.56 5.07 11.07
CA THR A 223 -12.71 6.26 10.96
C THR A 223 -13.55 7.52 10.94
N LEU A 224 -13.38 8.38 11.94
CA LEU A 224 -13.96 9.71 11.97
C LEU A 224 -13.01 10.73 11.33
N LYS A 225 -13.52 11.41 10.29
CA LYS A 225 -12.84 12.50 9.58
C LYS A 225 -13.50 13.85 9.92
N PRO A 226 -12.76 14.96 9.98
CA PRO A 226 -13.34 16.27 10.28
C PRO A 226 -14.15 16.80 9.11
N ASN A 227 -15.23 17.52 9.39
CA ASN A 227 -15.95 18.37 8.44
C ASN A 227 -15.31 19.77 8.34
N PHE A 228 -13.98 19.82 8.48
CA PHE A 228 -13.14 21.02 8.39
C PHE A 228 -11.97 20.73 7.47
N GLU A 229 -11.29 21.79 7.00
CA GLU A 229 -10.07 21.63 6.21
C GLU A 229 -9.01 20.88 7.04
N THR A 230 -8.49 19.78 6.49
CA THR A 230 -7.43 18.97 7.12
C THR A 230 -6.24 19.85 7.49
N GLY A 231 -5.68 19.65 8.68
CA GLY A 231 -4.59 20.47 9.21
C GLY A 231 -5.04 21.80 9.83
N SER A 232 -6.32 22.18 9.74
CA SER A 232 -6.84 23.35 10.44
C SER A 232 -6.95 23.13 11.95
N LYS A 233 -6.96 24.23 12.72
CA LYS A 233 -7.14 24.16 14.18
C LYS A 233 -8.49 23.56 14.58
N GLN A 234 -9.51 23.79 13.77
CA GLN A 234 -10.85 23.24 13.98
C GLN A 234 -10.88 21.75 13.70
N ALA A 235 -10.21 21.30 12.62
CA ALA A 235 -10.02 19.88 12.35
C ALA A 235 -9.28 19.18 13.49
N ARG A 236 -8.20 19.80 14.00
CA ARG A 236 -7.49 19.29 15.18
C ARG A 236 -8.42 19.14 16.38
N ALA A 237 -9.08 20.22 16.79
CA ALA A 237 -9.92 20.20 17.98
C ALA A 237 -11.04 19.15 17.90
N VAL A 238 -11.72 19.01 16.75
CA VAL A 238 -12.80 18.02 16.62
C VAL A 238 -12.27 16.58 16.57
N ILE A 239 -11.07 16.35 16.03
CA ILE A 239 -10.46 15.01 15.99
C ILE A 239 -9.86 14.62 17.34
N ASP A 240 -9.34 15.59 18.11
CA ASP A 240 -8.92 15.36 19.50
C ASP A 240 -10.11 14.87 20.35
N ASP A 241 -11.28 15.52 20.22
CA ASP A 241 -12.53 15.09 20.86
C ASP A 241 -13.03 13.74 20.31
N ALA A 242 -12.94 13.53 18.99
CA ALA A 242 -13.39 12.29 18.35
C ALA A 242 -12.57 11.07 18.80
N LEU A 243 -11.26 11.22 18.98
CA LEU A 243 -10.39 10.17 19.50
C LEU A 243 -10.83 9.73 20.91
N ALA A 244 -11.07 10.69 21.80
CA ALA A 244 -11.53 10.38 23.16
C ALA A 244 -12.89 9.65 23.15
N TYR A 245 -13.80 10.09 22.29
CA TYR A 245 -15.10 9.45 22.09
C TYR A 245 -15.01 8.04 21.53
N GLU A 246 -14.19 7.81 20.49
CA GLU A 246 -13.98 6.49 19.90
C GLU A 246 -13.35 5.52 20.91
N LEU A 247 -12.42 5.99 21.74
CA LEU A 247 -11.85 5.19 22.83
C LEU A 247 -12.90 4.77 23.86
N ASP A 248 -13.81 5.67 24.24
CA ASP A 248 -14.90 5.35 25.17
C ASP A 248 -15.83 4.30 24.59
N LEU A 249 -16.26 4.52 23.35
CA LEU A 249 -17.15 3.62 22.64
C LEU A 249 -16.53 2.23 22.43
N LEU A 250 -15.23 2.19 22.10
CA LEU A 250 -14.47 0.96 21.99
C LEU A 250 -14.40 0.22 23.33
N GLY A 251 -14.16 0.95 24.43
CA GLY A 251 -14.13 0.39 25.77
C GLY A 251 -15.45 -0.31 26.12
N ASP A 252 -16.57 0.38 25.91
CA ASP A 252 -17.91 -0.16 26.14
C ASP A 252 -18.19 -1.40 25.27
N ALA A 253 -17.90 -1.33 23.97
CA ALA A 253 -18.11 -2.44 23.04
C ALA A 253 -17.29 -3.69 23.43
N VAL A 254 -16.04 -3.50 23.86
CA VAL A 254 -15.19 -4.60 24.34
C VAL A 254 -15.72 -5.19 25.64
N ALA A 255 -16.18 -4.36 26.58
CA ALA A 255 -16.74 -4.82 27.84
C ALA A 255 -18.03 -5.66 27.63
N ASP A 256 -18.86 -5.29 26.66
CA ASP A 256 -20.07 -6.03 26.29
C ASP A 256 -19.74 -7.40 25.68
N VAL A 257 -18.69 -7.49 24.85
CA VAL A 257 -18.28 -8.75 24.19
C VAL A 257 -17.63 -9.74 25.16
N VAL A 258 -16.89 -9.25 26.17
CA VAL A 258 -16.15 -10.10 27.12
C VAL A 258 -17.06 -10.72 28.21
N ASP A 259 -18.33 -10.30 28.31
CA ASP A 259 -19.40 -10.89 29.14
C ASP A 259 -19.03 -10.96 30.65
N GLY A 260 -19.26 -9.85 31.37
CA GLY A 260 -19.00 -9.77 32.81
C GLY A 260 -19.16 -8.38 33.47
N HIS A 261 -19.32 -7.32 32.67
CA HIS A 261 -19.60 -5.98 33.16
C HIS A 261 -20.99 -5.52 32.71
N PRO A 262 -21.67 -4.67 33.49
CA PRO A 262 -23.01 -4.25 33.13
C PRO A 262 -22.93 -3.51 31.81
N SER A 263 -23.35 -4.17 30.73
CA SER A 263 -24.12 -3.47 29.70
C SER A 263 -25.14 -2.66 30.48
N PRO A 264 -25.29 -1.36 30.24
CA PRO A 264 -26.35 -0.59 30.85
C PRO A 264 -27.70 -0.96 30.19
N ALA A 265 -28.06 -2.23 30.35
CA ALA A 265 -29.42 -2.68 30.38
C ALA A 265 -30.05 -2.05 31.62
N ASP A 266 -30.83 -1.00 31.35
CA ASP A 266 -31.56 -0.13 32.27
C ASP A 266 -30.80 1.16 32.63
N ASP A 267 -31.08 2.21 31.85
CA ASP A 267 -30.80 3.64 32.09
C ASP A 267 -29.34 4.13 31.96
N VAL A 268 -28.71 4.05 30.76
CA VAL A 268 -27.82 5.16 30.36
C VAL A 268 -28.74 6.32 30.02
N GLU A 269 -28.59 7.44 30.72
CA GLU A 269 -29.10 8.68 30.17
C GLU A 269 -28.55 8.80 28.74
N SER A 270 -29.40 9.22 27.81
CA SER A 270 -28.99 9.65 26.48
C SER A 270 -27.61 10.32 26.51
N PHE A 271 -26.77 10.08 25.50
CA PHE A 271 -25.49 10.77 25.20
C PHE A 271 -25.61 12.32 25.10
N ASP A 272 -26.66 12.91 25.64
CA ASP A 272 -26.91 14.34 25.73
C ASP A 272 -25.85 15.07 26.59
N ASP A 273 -25.05 14.36 27.41
CA ASP A 273 -24.02 14.95 28.31
C ASP A 273 -22.65 14.25 28.26
N TRP A 274 -22.27 13.61 27.14
CA TRP A 274 -20.88 13.13 26.97
C TRP A 274 -19.90 14.30 27.00
N THR A 275 -18.77 14.13 27.69
CA THR A 275 -17.68 15.10 27.72
C THR A 275 -16.34 14.41 27.48
N ALA A 276 -15.38 15.15 26.90
CA ALA A 276 -14.03 14.64 26.70
C ALA A 276 -13.24 14.49 28.02
N ASP A 277 -13.64 15.23 29.07
CA ASP A 277 -13.00 15.22 30.38
C ASP A 277 -13.14 13.85 31.07
N ALA A 278 -12.18 13.52 31.94
CA ALA A 278 -12.16 12.23 32.64
C ALA A 278 -13.13 12.13 33.83
N ASP A 279 -13.90 13.18 34.11
CA ASP A 279 -14.81 13.22 35.25
C ASP A 279 -15.94 12.19 35.08
N ASP A 280 -16.13 11.33 36.08
CA ASP A 280 -17.16 10.29 36.13
C ASP A 280 -17.17 9.28 34.96
N LEU A 281 -16.00 9.01 34.34
CA LEU A 281 -15.88 7.98 33.30
C LEU A 281 -16.37 6.61 33.77
N ALA A 282 -17.11 5.93 32.89
CA ALA A 282 -17.42 4.51 33.07
C ALA A 282 -16.12 3.69 33.11
N PRO A 283 -16.07 2.58 33.88
CA PRO A 283 -14.86 1.76 33.98
C PRO A 283 -14.30 1.31 32.63
N ALA A 284 -15.18 0.92 31.70
CA ALA A 284 -14.79 0.43 30.37
C ALA A 284 -14.11 1.52 29.51
N ALA A 285 -14.67 2.72 29.49
CA ALA A 285 -14.07 3.90 28.87
C ALA A 285 -12.68 4.23 29.47
N ALA A 286 -12.57 4.22 30.79
CA ALA A 286 -11.30 4.47 31.48
C ALA A 286 -10.23 3.42 31.11
N TRP A 287 -10.60 2.14 31.00
CA TRP A 287 -9.69 1.07 30.58
C TRP A 287 -9.14 1.29 29.17
N SER A 288 -10.02 1.58 28.20
CA SER A 288 -9.63 1.82 26.81
C SER A 288 -8.66 3.01 26.71
N ARG A 289 -9.07 4.17 27.25
CA ARG A 289 -8.21 5.37 27.28
C ARG A 289 -6.86 5.10 27.91
N ARG A 290 -6.82 4.36 29.04
CA ARG A 290 -5.56 4.03 29.72
C ARG A 290 -4.67 3.11 28.89
N PHE A 291 -5.25 2.07 28.30
CA PHE A 291 -4.51 1.09 27.50
C PHE A 291 -3.81 1.76 26.33
N TYR A 292 -4.55 2.52 25.51
CA TYR A 292 -4.02 3.15 24.32
C TYR A 292 -3.10 4.36 24.62
N ALA A 293 -3.33 5.09 25.71
CA ALA A 293 -2.40 6.14 26.16
C ALA A 293 -1.04 5.59 26.63
N ASP A 294 -1.01 4.38 27.20
CA ASP A 294 0.26 3.74 27.59
C ASP A 294 0.98 3.13 26.37
N ALA A 295 0.25 2.82 25.30
CA ALA A 295 0.81 2.29 24.05
C ALA A 295 1.34 3.40 23.12
N ASP A 296 0.64 4.53 23.03
CA ASP A 296 0.97 5.62 22.12
C ASP A 296 1.09 6.99 22.85
N PRO A 297 2.29 7.60 22.87
CA PRO A 297 2.51 8.93 23.45
C PRO A 297 1.70 10.07 22.81
N GLU A 298 1.32 9.96 21.54
CA GLU A 298 0.49 10.96 20.85
C GLU A 298 -0.95 10.90 21.36
N ILE A 299 -1.54 9.70 21.43
CA ILE A 299 -2.87 9.47 22.04
C ILE A 299 -2.89 9.99 23.48
N ARG A 300 -1.85 9.67 24.27
CA ARG A 300 -1.69 10.19 25.62
C ARG A 300 -1.71 11.72 25.65
N SER A 301 -0.96 12.37 24.76
CA SER A 301 -0.85 13.82 24.71
C SER A 301 -2.20 14.47 24.37
N VAL A 302 -2.98 13.86 23.48
CA VAL A 302 -4.35 14.29 23.17
C VAL A 302 -5.24 14.17 24.40
N LEU A 303 -5.26 13.00 25.06
CA LEU A 303 -6.07 12.78 26.25
C LEU A 303 -5.71 13.73 27.40
N GLU A 304 -4.42 14.00 27.63
CA GLU A 304 -3.99 15.00 28.63
C GLU A 304 -4.44 16.42 28.25
N ALA A 305 -4.47 16.75 26.95
CA ALA A 305 -4.85 18.08 26.47
C ALA A 305 -6.37 18.33 26.55
N VAL A 306 -7.19 17.32 26.27
CA VAL A 306 -8.66 17.39 26.38
C VAL A 306 -9.18 17.11 27.79
N GLY A 307 -8.28 16.91 28.77
CA GLY A 307 -8.68 16.59 30.14
C GLY A 307 -9.18 15.15 30.34
N GLY A 308 -9.05 14.31 29.31
CA GLY A 308 -9.60 12.96 29.24
C GLY A 308 -8.69 11.84 29.73
N PHE A 309 -7.48 12.13 30.23
CA PHE A 309 -6.57 11.11 30.74
C PHE A 309 -7.13 10.46 32.03
N PRO A 310 -7.35 9.14 32.06
CA PRO A 310 -8.07 8.49 33.15
C PRO A 310 -7.20 8.28 34.40
N ASP A 311 -7.81 8.38 35.58
CA ASP A 311 -7.19 8.03 36.87
C ASP A 311 -7.42 6.54 37.20
N VAL A 312 -6.95 5.67 36.30
CA VAL A 312 -6.95 4.20 36.48
C VAL A 312 -5.56 3.65 36.19
N ASP A 313 -5.12 2.68 36.98
CA ASP A 313 -3.84 2.02 36.76
C ASP A 313 -3.98 0.92 35.70
N ARG A 314 -2.94 0.75 34.86
CA ARG A 314 -2.95 -0.27 33.80
C ARG A 314 -3.17 -1.69 34.34
N ASP A 315 -2.64 -1.98 35.52
CA ASP A 315 -2.79 -3.28 36.19
C ASP A 315 -4.21 -3.53 36.72
N GLU A 316 -5.09 -2.52 36.66
CA GLU A 316 -6.51 -2.64 37.04
C GLU A 316 -7.41 -2.98 35.84
N ILE A 317 -6.86 -3.03 34.62
CA ILE A 317 -7.60 -3.46 33.42
C ILE A 317 -7.72 -5.00 33.45
N PRO A 318 -8.93 -5.57 33.33
CA PRO A 318 -9.11 -7.02 33.26
C PRO A 318 -8.32 -7.68 32.12
N ASP A 319 -7.69 -8.83 32.38
CA ASP A 319 -6.82 -9.55 31.42
C ASP A 319 -7.54 -9.93 30.12
N ASP A 320 -8.83 -10.23 30.20
CA ASP A 320 -9.70 -10.56 29.08
C ASP A 320 -10.02 -9.34 28.21
N VAL A 321 -10.23 -8.17 28.83
CA VAL A 321 -10.34 -6.88 28.13
C VAL A 321 -9.01 -6.51 27.45
N VAL A 322 -7.88 -6.67 28.16
CA VAL A 322 -6.53 -6.47 27.59
C VAL A 322 -6.33 -7.36 26.36
N GLY A 323 -6.71 -8.64 26.43
CA GLY A 323 -6.57 -9.57 25.31
C GLY A 323 -7.34 -9.16 24.05
N VAL A 324 -8.42 -8.40 24.17
CA VAL A 324 -9.14 -7.83 23.02
C VAL A 324 -8.44 -6.55 22.53
N PHE A 325 -8.07 -5.63 23.42
CA PHE A 325 -7.37 -4.40 23.03
C PHE A 325 -6.02 -4.69 22.34
N GLU A 326 -5.31 -5.75 22.71
CA GLU A 326 -4.07 -6.18 22.03
C GLU A 326 -4.27 -6.61 20.57
N ARG A 327 -5.53 -6.78 20.13
CA ARG A 327 -5.90 -7.15 18.75
C ARG A 327 -6.52 -5.99 17.98
N VAL A 328 -6.81 -4.87 18.64
CA VAL A 328 -7.44 -3.69 18.05
C VAL A 328 -6.43 -2.55 18.03
N ASP A 329 -6.25 -1.95 16.86
CA ASP A 329 -5.44 -0.76 16.65
C ASP A 329 -6.28 0.50 16.81
N VAL A 330 -5.69 1.55 17.38
CA VAL A 330 -6.26 2.90 17.42
C VAL A 330 -5.22 3.86 16.88
N ALA A 331 -5.54 4.52 15.78
CA ALA A 331 -4.64 5.46 15.11
C ALA A 331 -5.18 6.89 15.22
N TYR A 332 -4.29 7.81 15.58
CA TYR A 332 -4.57 9.24 15.59
C TYR A 332 -3.74 9.93 14.50
N TYR A 333 -4.43 10.64 13.61
CA TYR A 333 -3.82 11.49 12.59
C TYR A 333 -4.17 12.94 12.91
N GLU A 334 -3.20 13.69 13.44
CA GLU A 334 -3.42 15.06 13.91
C GLU A 334 -4.16 15.91 12.87
N ALA A 335 -5.31 16.46 13.27
CA ALA A 335 -6.15 17.30 12.43
C ALA A 335 -6.63 16.66 11.11
N ASP A 336 -6.64 15.33 11.04
CA ASP A 336 -7.09 14.56 9.89
C ASP A 336 -8.04 13.43 10.26
N ALA A 337 -7.73 12.55 11.21
CA ALA A 337 -8.59 11.41 11.54
C ALA A 337 -8.34 10.83 12.93
N ALA A 338 -9.36 10.18 13.47
CA ALA A 338 -9.24 9.13 14.48
C ALA A 338 -9.79 7.83 13.86
N GLU A 339 -9.10 6.71 14.06
CA GLU A 339 -9.42 5.43 13.43
C GLU A 339 -9.28 4.26 14.41
N ILE A 340 -10.25 3.35 14.37
CA ILE A 340 -10.20 2.02 14.98
C ILE A 340 -10.07 0.97 13.87
N GLY A 341 -9.04 0.13 13.95
CA GLY A 341 -8.72 -0.95 13.00
C GLY A 341 -8.34 -2.25 13.70
N SER A 342 -8.24 -3.37 12.96
CA SER A 342 -7.80 -4.65 13.55
C SER A 342 -6.33 -4.88 13.26
N LEU A 343 -5.54 -5.23 14.30
CA LEU A 343 -4.13 -5.60 14.16
C LEU A 343 -3.95 -6.96 13.46
N GLU A 344 -5.00 -7.78 13.42
CA GLU A 344 -5.04 -9.06 12.70
C GLU A 344 -5.18 -8.86 11.18
N LEU A 345 -5.58 -7.67 10.73
CA LEU A 345 -5.63 -7.30 9.33
C LEU A 345 -4.42 -6.44 9.00
N ASN A 346 -3.64 -6.85 8.00
CA ASN A 346 -2.46 -6.11 7.57
C ASN A 346 -2.12 -6.43 6.11
N LYS A 347 -1.24 -5.61 5.51
CA LYS A 347 -0.85 -5.76 4.10
C LYS A 347 -0.28 -7.15 3.79
N VAL A 348 0.36 -7.85 4.74
CA VAL A 348 0.87 -9.21 4.51
C VAL A 348 -0.27 -10.19 4.28
N VAL A 349 -1.26 -10.22 5.19
CA VAL A 349 -2.45 -11.09 5.04
C VAL A 349 -3.18 -10.78 3.73
N GLY A 350 -3.30 -9.49 3.39
CA GLY A 350 -3.87 -9.06 2.11
C GLY A 350 -3.10 -9.55 0.88
N VAL A 351 -1.76 -9.46 0.92
CA VAL A 351 -0.89 -9.94 -0.17
C VAL A 351 -0.99 -11.45 -0.31
N GLU A 352 -0.95 -12.22 0.79
CA GLU A 352 -1.10 -13.67 0.75
C GLU A 352 -2.42 -14.08 0.10
N ALA A 353 -3.54 -13.47 0.52
CA ALA A 353 -4.85 -13.72 -0.10
C ALA A 353 -4.89 -13.31 -1.58
N ALA A 354 -4.26 -12.19 -1.96
CA ALA A 354 -4.15 -11.78 -3.36
C ALA A 354 -3.36 -12.78 -4.20
N LEU A 355 -2.24 -13.28 -3.70
CA LEU A 355 -1.41 -14.28 -4.38
C LEU A 355 -2.16 -15.60 -4.58
N ASP A 356 -2.94 -16.03 -3.59
CA ASP A 356 -3.78 -17.22 -3.68
C ASP A 356 -4.83 -17.09 -4.80
N VAL A 357 -5.54 -15.96 -4.87
CA VAL A 357 -6.53 -15.71 -5.93
C VAL A 357 -5.89 -15.63 -7.31
N LEU A 358 -4.73 -14.97 -7.41
CA LEU A 358 -3.95 -14.89 -8.64
C LEU A 358 -3.30 -16.22 -9.04
N GLY A 359 -3.33 -17.24 -8.18
CA GLY A 359 -2.75 -18.55 -8.44
C GLY A 359 -1.22 -18.59 -8.39
N VAL A 360 -0.59 -17.68 -7.65
CA VAL A 360 0.87 -17.59 -7.50
C VAL A 360 1.32 -18.43 -6.31
N ALA A 361 1.50 -19.73 -6.53
CA ALA A 361 1.80 -20.70 -5.46
C ALA A 361 3.24 -20.66 -4.90
N ASP A 362 4.22 -20.20 -5.69
CA ASP A 362 5.63 -20.03 -5.31
C ASP A 362 6.05 -18.60 -5.68
N PRO A 363 5.64 -17.61 -4.87
CA PRO A 363 5.89 -16.21 -5.18
C PRO A 363 7.37 -15.86 -5.07
N PHE A 364 7.86 -15.10 -6.04
CA PHE A 364 9.06 -14.29 -5.92
C PHE A 364 8.67 -12.88 -6.33
N ALA A 365 8.37 -12.06 -5.35
CA ALA A 365 7.80 -10.74 -5.54
C ALA A 365 8.88 -9.67 -5.70
N LEU A 366 8.65 -8.67 -6.54
CA LEU A 366 9.21 -7.35 -6.30
C LEU A 366 8.28 -6.62 -5.32
N VAL A 367 8.76 -6.30 -4.13
CA VAL A 367 8.01 -5.51 -3.13
C VAL A 367 8.53 -4.07 -3.12
N MET A 368 7.66 -3.11 -3.47
CA MET A 368 7.98 -1.68 -3.44
C MET A 368 7.09 -0.95 -2.46
N GLY A 369 7.68 -0.14 -1.57
CA GLY A 369 6.94 0.67 -0.62
C GLY A 369 7.81 1.63 0.20
N ASP A 370 7.20 2.56 0.92
CA ASP A 370 7.90 3.60 1.68
C ASP A 370 7.60 3.60 3.19
N SER A 371 6.51 2.94 3.59
CA SER A 371 5.96 3.01 4.92
C SER A 371 6.29 1.80 5.81
N LYS A 372 6.03 1.92 7.11
CA LYS A 372 6.14 0.80 8.07
C LYS A 372 5.21 -0.37 7.71
N SER A 373 4.07 -0.11 7.08
CA SER A 373 3.16 -1.17 6.65
C SER A 373 3.74 -1.99 5.49
N ASP A 374 4.50 -1.35 4.62
CA ASP A 374 5.21 -2.00 3.51
C ASP A 374 6.44 -2.75 3.99
N LEU A 375 7.14 -2.22 4.99
CA LEU A 375 8.25 -2.92 5.64
C LEU A 375 7.85 -4.33 6.11
N ARG A 376 6.63 -4.50 6.64
CA ARG A 376 6.14 -5.84 7.06
C ARG A 376 6.03 -6.80 5.87
N VAL A 377 5.62 -6.32 4.70
CA VAL A 377 5.56 -7.13 3.47
C VAL A 377 6.97 -7.44 2.96
N MET A 378 7.89 -6.48 3.02
CA MET A 378 9.30 -6.68 2.65
C MET A 378 9.97 -7.73 3.56
N GLN A 379 9.75 -7.62 4.88
CA GLN A 379 10.24 -8.59 5.86
C GLN A 379 9.64 -9.97 5.63
N TRP A 380 8.33 -10.07 5.40
CA TRP A 380 7.68 -11.34 5.05
C TRP A 380 8.30 -11.96 3.79
N ALA A 381 8.55 -11.16 2.74
CA ALA A 381 9.16 -11.66 1.51
C ALA A 381 10.58 -12.18 1.77
N ALA A 382 11.39 -11.45 2.54
CA ALA A 382 12.76 -11.86 2.90
C ALA A 382 12.79 -13.12 3.79
N GLU A 383 11.90 -13.22 4.77
CA GLU A 383 11.80 -14.36 5.68
C GLU A 383 11.38 -15.66 4.98
N ASN A 384 10.63 -15.54 3.88
CA ASN A 384 10.10 -16.68 3.12
C ASN A 384 10.88 -16.96 1.82
N ASP A 385 12.00 -16.28 1.56
CA ASP A 385 12.74 -16.35 0.27
C ASP A 385 11.81 -16.09 -0.94
N ALA A 386 10.86 -15.17 -0.73
CA ALA A 386 9.71 -14.94 -1.58
C ALA A 386 9.76 -13.58 -2.29
N GLY A 387 10.91 -12.90 -2.33
CA GLY A 387 11.06 -11.68 -3.12
C GLY A 387 12.27 -10.82 -2.81
N ILE A 388 12.29 -9.67 -3.48
CA ILE A 388 13.27 -8.59 -3.36
C ILE A 388 12.54 -7.30 -2.97
N ALA A 389 13.15 -6.52 -2.08
CA ALA A 389 12.57 -5.29 -1.56
C ALA A 389 13.24 -4.06 -2.17
N ALA A 390 12.46 -3.01 -2.40
CA ALA A 390 12.96 -1.76 -2.90
C ALA A 390 12.12 -0.58 -2.39
N ALA A 391 12.75 0.58 -2.24
CA ALA A 391 12.11 1.75 -1.62
C ALA A 391 12.59 3.07 -2.22
N PRO A 392 11.75 4.12 -2.23
CA PRO A 392 12.20 5.45 -2.59
C PRO A 392 13.14 6.05 -1.54
N GLU A 393 14.01 6.98 -1.93
CA GLU A 393 15.03 7.57 -1.04
C GLU A 393 14.47 8.32 0.19
N HIS A 394 13.19 8.70 0.14
CA HIS A 394 12.52 9.48 1.19
C HIS A 394 11.68 8.60 2.15
N SER A 395 11.75 7.28 2.00
CA SER A 395 11.09 6.33 2.90
C SER A 395 11.51 6.48 4.35
N SER A 396 10.73 5.89 5.24
CA SER A 396 11.08 5.84 6.66
C SER A 396 12.44 5.19 6.90
N GLY A 397 13.11 5.58 7.99
CA GLY A 397 14.46 5.09 8.31
C GLY A 397 14.56 3.56 8.38
N ASP A 398 13.56 2.92 9.00
CA ASP A 398 13.51 1.46 9.15
C ASP A 398 13.36 0.75 7.77
N VAL A 399 12.61 1.36 6.84
CA VAL A 399 12.47 0.85 5.46
C VAL A 399 13.79 0.95 4.71
N LEU A 400 14.46 2.11 4.79
CA LEU A 400 15.75 2.30 4.13
C LEU A 400 16.82 1.37 4.70
N GLU A 401 16.87 1.18 6.02
CA GLU A 401 17.77 0.23 6.67
C GLU A 401 17.58 -1.18 6.11
N HIS A 402 16.33 -1.66 6.02
CA HIS A 402 16.03 -2.99 5.49
C HIS A 402 16.44 -3.15 4.01
N VAL A 403 16.14 -2.16 3.16
CA VAL A 403 16.50 -2.23 1.72
C VAL A 403 18.01 -2.16 1.51
N LEU A 404 18.72 -1.35 2.29
CA LEU A 404 20.18 -1.23 2.22
C LEU A 404 20.89 -2.49 2.73
N ASP A 405 20.34 -3.17 3.73
CA ASP A 405 20.91 -4.42 4.27
C ASP A 405 20.69 -5.64 3.35
N THR A 406 19.79 -5.53 2.36
CA THR A 406 19.40 -6.63 1.47
C THR A 406 20.00 -6.52 0.07
N ASP A 407 19.45 -5.64 -0.78
CA ASP A 407 19.78 -5.53 -2.21
C ASP A 407 20.17 -4.12 -2.64
N GLU A 408 20.13 -3.13 -1.72
CA GLU A 408 20.47 -1.73 -1.97
C GLU A 408 19.61 -1.08 -3.08
N LEU A 409 18.38 -1.56 -3.28
CA LEU A 409 17.46 -1.10 -4.33
C LEU A 409 16.69 0.16 -3.89
N VAL A 410 17.41 1.28 -3.82
CA VAL A 410 16.85 2.61 -3.53
C VAL A 410 16.70 3.44 -4.81
N PHE A 411 15.59 4.16 -4.97
CA PHE A 411 15.33 5.00 -6.15
C PHE A 411 14.88 6.43 -5.78
N ASP A 412 15.11 7.38 -6.69
CA ASP A 412 14.74 8.78 -6.48
C ASP A 412 13.21 8.98 -6.41
N GLN A 413 12.76 10.02 -5.71
CA GLN A 413 11.32 10.34 -5.63
C GLN A 413 10.72 10.54 -7.03
N GLY A 414 9.63 9.80 -7.33
CA GLY A 414 8.97 9.83 -8.64
C GLY A 414 9.69 9.05 -9.74
N ALA A 415 10.78 8.35 -9.44
CA ALA A 415 11.58 7.59 -10.41
C ALA A 415 11.34 6.06 -10.35
N SER A 416 10.16 5.62 -9.90
CA SER A 416 9.79 4.20 -9.78
C SER A 416 9.99 3.40 -11.07
N ALA A 417 9.79 4.02 -12.24
CA ALA A 417 10.07 3.41 -13.55
C ALA A 417 11.53 2.94 -13.70
N ALA A 418 12.51 3.64 -13.12
CA ALA A 418 13.91 3.25 -13.22
C ALA A 418 14.18 1.91 -12.51
N LEU A 419 13.55 1.70 -11.36
CA LEU A 419 13.62 0.42 -10.66
C LEU A 419 12.86 -0.67 -11.42
N LEU A 420 11.63 -0.39 -11.87
CA LEU A 420 10.83 -1.35 -12.64
C LEU A 420 11.57 -1.84 -13.90
N ARG A 421 12.28 -0.95 -14.61
CA ARG A 421 13.12 -1.31 -15.77
C ARG A 421 14.30 -2.22 -15.42
N THR A 422 14.88 -2.05 -14.22
CA THR A 422 15.92 -2.97 -13.70
C THR A 422 15.33 -4.37 -13.51
N ILE A 423 14.16 -4.45 -12.88
CA ILE A 423 13.50 -5.74 -12.65
C ILE A 423 12.98 -6.35 -13.96
N TYR A 424 12.52 -5.53 -14.90
CA TYR A 424 12.11 -6.00 -16.21
C TYR A 424 13.28 -6.63 -16.97
N ALA A 425 14.44 -5.97 -16.96
CA ALA A 425 15.67 -6.55 -17.50
C ALA A 425 16.06 -7.86 -16.81
N MET A 426 15.87 -7.98 -15.49
CA MET A 426 16.11 -9.23 -14.76
C MET A 426 15.21 -10.36 -15.29
N THR A 427 13.92 -10.09 -15.49
CA THR A 427 12.95 -11.03 -16.08
C THR A 427 13.32 -11.43 -17.50
N LEU A 428 13.82 -10.49 -18.32
CA LEU A 428 14.30 -10.79 -19.66
C LEU A 428 15.55 -11.67 -19.65
N LEU A 429 16.54 -11.32 -18.81
CA LEU A 429 17.79 -12.06 -18.69
C LEU A 429 17.58 -13.48 -18.13
N ALA A 430 16.57 -13.68 -17.28
CA ALA A 430 16.22 -15.00 -16.76
C ALA A 430 15.70 -15.97 -17.85
N ARG A 431 15.23 -15.44 -18.99
CA ARG A 431 14.79 -16.26 -20.14
C ARG A 431 15.94 -16.76 -21.00
N LEU A 432 17.15 -16.25 -20.78
CA LEU A 432 18.33 -16.73 -21.48
C LEU A 432 18.65 -18.13 -20.97
N GLU A 433 18.25 -19.18 -21.70
CA GLU A 433 18.71 -20.54 -21.45
C GLU A 433 20.25 -20.58 -21.36
N ASP A 434 20.80 -21.39 -20.44
CA ASP A 434 22.25 -21.61 -20.30
C ASP A 434 22.89 -22.30 -21.52
#